data_AF-A0A2A5J3X1-F1
#
_entry.id   AF-A0A2A5J3X1-F1
#
_cell.length_a   1.000
_cell.length_b   1.000
_cell.length_c   1.000
_cell.angle_alpha   90.00
_cell.angle_beta   90.00
_cell.angle_gamma   90.00
#
_symmetry.space_group_name_H-M   'P 1'
#
loop_
_entity.id
_entity.type
_entity.pdbx_description
1 polymer ?
#
loop_
_entity_poly.entity_id
_entity_poly.type
_entity_poly.pdbx_seq_one_letter_code
_entity_poly.pdbx_strand_id
1 'polypeptide(L)'
;MPLTKKLSEMYDDALTALAAASQRPANVVNVDGQYAIRVDLEYNRYVVATNAPRGLWDEPDASESWLVRIFQTGDDGTDTLFGEAKKPWLIDAFDSAVEQLESDGNIIVADVEFGSIRHTSELG
;
A
#
# COMPACT_ATOMS: atom_id res chain seq x y z
N MET A 1 16.44 -10.15 10.80
CA MET A 1 16.47 -9.55 12.16
C MET A 1 15.35 -10.16 13.00
N PRO A 2 15.57 -10.43 14.31
CA PRO A 2 14.57 -11.11 15.15
C PRO A 2 13.26 -10.32 15.34
N LEU A 3 13.33 -8.98 15.36
CA LEU A 3 12.17 -8.10 15.50
C LEU A 3 11.24 -8.12 14.29
N THR A 4 11.78 -8.15 13.06
CA THR A 4 10.98 -8.28 11.84
C THR A 4 10.10 -9.53 11.89
N LYS A 5 10.66 -10.67 12.30
CA LYS A 5 9.92 -11.94 12.40
C LYS A 5 8.79 -11.85 13.43
N LYS A 6 9.07 -11.30 14.63
CA LYS A 6 8.07 -11.08 15.68
C LYS A 6 6.91 -10.21 15.18
N LEU A 7 7.22 -9.12 14.49
CA LEU A 7 6.21 -8.21 13.95
C LEU A 7 5.45 -8.85 12.79
N SER A 8 6.09 -9.64 11.93
CA SER A 8 5.38 -10.38 10.88
C SER A 8 4.36 -11.37 11.46
N GLU A 9 4.71 -12.07 12.54
CA GLU A 9 3.78 -12.98 13.24
C GLU A 9 2.64 -12.20 13.92
N MET A 10 2.94 -11.05 14.51
CA MET A 10 1.96 -10.20 15.21
C MET A 10 0.97 -9.51 14.28
N TYR A 11 1.41 -9.14 13.08
CA TYR A 11 0.62 -8.44 12.07
C TYR A 11 0.19 -9.36 10.92
N ASP A 12 0.17 -10.69 11.11
CA ASP A 12 -0.13 -11.66 10.05
C ASP A 12 -1.49 -11.42 9.37
N ASP A 13 -2.52 -11.07 10.15
CA ASP A 13 -3.84 -10.71 9.63
C ASP A 13 -3.78 -9.44 8.77
N ALA A 14 -3.05 -8.41 9.21
CA ALA A 14 -2.88 -7.17 8.48
C ALA A 14 -2.06 -7.37 7.18
N LEU A 15 -1.03 -8.21 7.23
CA LEU A 15 -0.23 -8.61 6.07
C LEU A 15 -1.10 -9.36 5.06
N THR A 16 -1.90 -10.33 5.53
CA THR A 16 -2.80 -11.12 4.70
C THR A 16 -3.87 -10.24 4.05
N ALA A 17 -4.51 -9.36 4.83
CA ALA A 17 -5.55 -8.47 4.33
C ALA A 17 -4.99 -7.48 3.30
N LEU A 18 -3.85 -6.84 3.58
CA LEU A 18 -3.24 -5.90 2.64
C LEU A 18 -2.71 -6.61 1.40
N ALA A 19 -2.18 -7.82 1.53
CA ALA A 19 -1.75 -8.60 0.37
C ALA A 19 -2.93 -9.00 -0.52
N ALA A 20 -4.07 -9.36 0.08
CA ALA A 20 -5.30 -9.64 -0.64
C ALA A 20 -5.86 -8.39 -1.34
N ALA A 21 -5.89 -7.24 -0.67
CA ALA A 21 -6.40 -6.00 -1.24
C ALA A 21 -5.52 -5.47 -2.39
N SER A 22 -4.19 -5.54 -2.22
CA SER A 22 -3.23 -5.09 -3.23
C SER A 22 -2.92 -6.13 -4.32
N GLN A 23 -3.38 -7.38 -4.16
CA GLN A 23 -3.01 -8.52 -5.01
C GLN A 23 -1.48 -8.71 -5.12
N ARG A 24 -0.73 -8.30 -4.09
CA ARG A 24 0.73 -8.24 -4.06
C ARG A 24 1.23 -8.71 -2.69
N PRO A 25 2.44 -9.28 -2.56
CA PRO A 25 2.97 -9.65 -1.26
C PRO A 25 3.16 -8.44 -0.33
N ALA A 26 2.68 -8.55 0.91
CA ALA A 26 2.94 -7.58 1.97
C ALA A 26 4.00 -8.11 2.93
N ASN A 27 4.93 -7.27 3.36
CA ASN A 27 6.01 -7.65 4.27
C ASN A 27 6.26 -6.58 5.33
N VAL A 28 6.72 -6.99 6.50
CA VAL A 28 7.26 -6.03 7.48
C VAL A 28 8.67 -5.63 7.08
N VAL A 29 8.92 -4.33 6.94
CA VAL A 29 10.23 -3.76 6.63
C VAL A 29 10.70 -2.84 7.73
N ASN A 30 12.02 -2.66 7.85
CA ASN A 30 12.63 -1.65 8.70
C ASN A 30 13.11 -0.50 7.81
N VAL A 31 12.59 0.70 8.05
CA VAL A 31 12.96 1.94 7.38
C VAL A 31 13.51 2.88 8.46
N ASP A 32 14.82 3.13 8.42
CA ASP A 32 15.52 4.02 9.36
C ASP A 32 15.23 3.76 10.85
N GLY A 33 15.10 2.48 11.23
CA GLY A 33 14.84 2.08 12.62
C GLY A 33 13.36 2.05 13.00
N GLN A 34 12.46 2.42 12.09
CA GLN A 34 11.01 2.29 12.24
C GLN A 34 10.50 1.11 11.42
N TYR A 35 9.55 0.36 11.97
CA TYR A 35 8.94 -0.76 11.26
C TYR A 35 7.67 -0.31 10.55
N ALA A 36 7.41 -0.86 9.37
CA ALA A 36 6.18 -0.63 8.62
C ALA A 36 5.78 -1.90 7.86
N ILE A 37 4.50 -2.01 7.51
CA ILE A 37 4.08 -2.95 6.48
C ILE A 37 4.32 -2.28 5.13
N ARG A 38 4.98 -2.98 4.21
CA ARG A 38 5.25 -2.51 2.85
C ARG A 38 4.70 -3.48 1.81
N VAL A 39 4.15 -2.93 0.75
CA VAL A 39 3.79 -3.63 -0.49
C VAL A 39 4.47 -2.91 -1.64
N ASP A 40 5.20 -3.64 -2.46
CA ASP A 40 5.78 -3.09 -3.69
C ASP A 40 4.76 -3.22 -4.84
N LEU A 41 4.55 -2.11 -5.55
CA LEU A 41 3.62 -1.96 -6.67
C LEU A 41 4.40 -1.75 -7.98
N GLU A 42 3.67 -1.66 -9.09
CA GLU A 42 4.21 -1.30 -10.39
C GLU A 42 4.69 0.17 -10.45
N TYR A 43 5.50 0.47 -11.47
CA TYR A 43 6.01 1.83 -11.75
C TYR A 43 6.88 2.42 -10.65
N ASN A 44 7.68 1.58 -9.99
CA ASN A 44 8.55 1.96 -8.87
C ASN A 44 7.78 2.60 -7.71
N ARG A 45 6.54 2.15 -7.50
CA ARG A 45 5.69 2.58 -6.40
C ARG A 45 5.69 1.56 -5.28
N TYR A 46 5.44 2.03 -4.08
CA TYR A 46 5.25 1.16 -2.93
C TYR A 46 4.33 1.81 -1.91
N VAL A 47 3.62 0.96 -1.18
CA VAL A 47 2.75 1.33 -0.07
C VAL A 47 3.53 1.16 1.21
N VAL A 48 3.35 2.10 2.14
CA VAL A 48 3.81 2.00 3.53
C VAL A 48 2.61 2.18 4.43
N ALA A 49 2.36 1.20 5.30
CA ALA A 49 1.30 1.23 6.30
C ALA A 49 1.88 1.16 7.71
N THR A 50 1.41 2.07 8.57
CA THR A 50 1.80 2.18 9.98
C THR A 50 0.57 2.42 10.84
N ASN A 51 0.60 1.99 12.10
CA ASN A 51 -0.50 2.16 13.05
C ASN A 51 -0.10 3.02 14.27
N ALA A 52 1.11 3.57 14.27
CA ALA A 52 1.56 4.57 15.23
C ALA A 52 2.47 5.63 14.55
N PRO A 53 2.64 6.82 15.15
CA PRO A 53 3.47 7.90 14.58
C PRO A 53 4.95 7.54 14.38
N ARG A 54 5.43 6.44 14.99
CA ARG A 54 6.81 5.96 14.91
C ARG A 54 6.93 4.59 14.22
N GLY A 55 5.93 4.18 13.44
CA GLY A 55 5.90 2.90 12.75
C GLY A 55 4.85 1.93 13.30
N LEU A 56 5.10 0.64 13.17
CA LEU A 56 4.30 -0.41 13.80
C LEU A 56 4.53 -0.43 15.30
N TRP A 57 3.44 -0.42 16.05
CA TRP A 57 3.46 -0.58 17.51
C TRP A 57 3.57 -2.08 17.89
N ASP A 58 3.99 -2.40 19.11
CA ASP A 58 4.05 -3.77 19.63
C ASP A 58 2.71 -4.26 20.22
N GLU A 59 1.69 -3.39 20.22
CA GLU A 59 0.31 -3.70 20.58
C GLU A 59 -0.62 -3.29 19.41
N PRO A 60 -0.86 -4.18 18.42
CA PRO A 60 -1.60 -3.83 17.20
C PRO A 60 -3.04 -3.38 17.49
N ASP A 61 -3.68 -4.00 18.48
CA ASP A 61 -5.07 -3.74 18.87
C ASP A 61 -5.26 -2.43 19.65
N ALA A 62 -4.17 -1.82 20.12
CA ALA A 62 -4.20 -0.54 20.84
C ALA A 62 -4.16 0.67 19.90
N SER A 63 -3.96 0.46 18.60
CA SER A 63 -3.92 1.53 17.60
C SER A 63 -5.31 2.09 17.32
N GLU A 64 -5.44 3.40 17.40
CA GLU A 64 -6.69 4.11 17.04
C GLU A 64 -6.90 4.23 15.53
N SER A 65 -5.84 4.17 14.71
CA SER A 65 -5.95 4.33 13.25
C SER A 65 -4.70 3.87 12.51
N TRP A 66 -4.91 3.39 11.28
CA TRP A 66 -3.89 3.14 10.28
C TRP A 66 -3.63 4.39 9.43
N LEU A 67 -2.36 4.66 9.19
CA LEU A 67 -1.86 5.61 8.22
C LEU A 67 -1.23 4.84 7.05
N VAL A 68 -1.78 5.02 5.86
CA VAL A 68 -1.29 4.42 4.62
C VAL A 68 -0.78 5.53 3.71
N ARG A 69 0.41 5.33 3.15
CA ARG A 69 1.09 6.24 2.22
C ARG A 69 1.55 5.49 0.99
N ILE A 70 1.37 6.09 -0.18
CA ILE A 70 1.83 5.58 -1.46
C ILE A 70 2.96 6.49 -1.93
N PHE A 71 4.11 5.89 -2.17
CA PHE A 71 5.29 6.58 -2.67
C PHE A 71 5.62 6.09 -4.08
N GLN A 72 6.28 6.96 -4.86
CA GLN A 72 6.99 6.57 -6.07
C GLN A 72 8.45 6.98 -5.93
N THR A 73 9.36 6.05 -6.16
CA THR A 73 10.79 6.35 -6.21
C THR A 73 11.15 6.84 -7.62
N GLY A 74 11.71 8.04 -7.72
CA GLY A 74 12.23 8.60 -8.97
C GLY A 74 13.53 7.94 -9.42
N ASP A 75 13.96 8.24 -10.66
CA ASP A 75 15.22 7.73 -11.21
C ASP A 75 16.47 8.20 -10.42
N ASP A 76 16.35 9.31 -9.70
CA ASP A 76 17.36 9.84 -8.79
C ASP A 76 17.33 9.20 -7.38
N GLY A 77 16.42 8.25 -7.16
CA GLY A 77 16.22 7.57 -5.88
C GLY A 77 15.42 8.38 -4.86
N THR A 78 14.79 9.49 -5.26
CA THR A 78 13.95 10.29 -4.36
C THR A 78 12.54 9.75 -4.28
N ASP A 79 12.02 9.62 -3.06
CA ASP A 79 10.64 9.18 -2.84
C ASP A 79 9.69 10.37 -2.85
N THR A 80 8.74 10.35 -3.79
CA THR A 80 7.66 11.33 -3.86
C THR A 80 6.39 10.73 -3.29
N LEU A 81 5.68 11.47 -2.43
CA LEU A 81 4.38 11.04 -1.89
C LEU A 81 3.29 11.30 -2.94
N PHE A 82 2.55 10.26 -3.27
CA PHE A 82 1.53 10.27 -4.30
C PHE A 82 0.10 10.06 -3.76
N GLY A 83 -0.03 9.55 -2.53
CA GLY A 83 -1.31 9.39 -1.88
C GLY A 83 -1.13 9.10 -0.39
N GLU A 84 -2.02 9.63 0.44
CA GLU A 84 -2.03 9.41 1.88
C GLU A 84 -3.46 9.37 2.41
N ALA A 85 -3.75 8.39 3.26
CA ALA A 85 -4.99 8.36 4.02
C ALA A 85 -4.80 7.77 5.42
N LYS A 86 -5.58 8.31 6.36
CA LYS A 86 -5.66 7.83 7.74
C LYS A 86 -7.09 7.39 8.06
N LYS A 87 -7.27 6.13 8.44
CA LYS A 87 -8.58 5.54 8.81
C LYS A 87 -8.45 4.57 9.98
N PRO A 88 -9.54 4.26 10.70
CA PRO A 88 -9.52 3.26 11.78
C PRO A 88 -9.07 1.87 11.30
N TRP A 89 -9.44 1.49 10.07
CA TRP A 89 -9.13 0.18 9.49
C TRP A 89 -8.10 0.29 8.38
N LEU A 90 -7.19 -0.69 8.32
CA LEU A 90 -6.09 -0.73 7.34
C LEU A 90 -6.60 -0.71 5.89
N ILE A 91 -7.59 -1.54 5.57
CA ILE A 91 -8.10 -1.66 4.20
C ILE A 91 -8.82 -0.37 3.77
N ASP A 92 -9.64 0.20 4.63
CA ASP A 92 -10.27 1.50 4.36
C ASP A 92 -9.23 2.62 4.12
N ALA A 93 -8.12 2.61 4.88
CA ALA A 93 -7.02 3.56 4.66
C ALA A 93 -6.30 3.30 3.34
N PHE A 94 -6.11 2.03 2.96
CA PHE A 94 -5.51 1.65 1.69
C PHE A 94 -6.37 2.09 0.50
N ASP A 95 -7.66 1.73 0.51
CA ASP A 95 -8.60 2.10 -0.57
C ASP A 95 -8.67 3.62 -0.72
N SER A 96 -8.78 4.37 0.38
CA SER A 96 -8.78 5.84 0.34
C SER A 96 -7.47 6.44 -0.19
N ALA A 97 -6.31 5.81 0.06
CA ALA A 97 -5.03 6.28 -0.48
C ALA A 97 -4.92 6.01 -1.98
N VAL A 98 -5.45 4.88 -2.46
CA VAL A 98 -5.52 4.55 -3.89
C VAL A 98 -6.51 5.47 -4.61
N GLU A 99 -7.69 5.74 -4.05
CA GLU A 99 -8.65 6.70 -4.62
C GLU A 99 -8.06 8.10 -4.78
N GLN A 100 -7.27 8.57 -3.79
CA GLN A 100 -6.56 9.85 -3.89
C GLN A 100 -5.51 9.83 -5.01
N LEU A 101 -4.71 8.77 -5.09
CA LEU A 101 -3.73 8.58 -6.15
C LEU A 101 -4.37 8.63 -7.56
N GLU A 102 -5.51 7.94 -7.75
CA GLU A 102 -6.24 7.92 -9.02
C GLU A 102 -6.89 9.27 -9.35
N SER A 103 -7.43 9.96 -8.34
CA SER A 103 -8.02 11.30 -8.49
C SER A 103 -6.98 12.32 -8.96
N ASP A 104 -5.73 12.16 -8.52
CA ASP A 104 -4.60 12.99 -8.92
C ASP A 104 -4.02 12.63 -10.31
N GLY A 105 -4.66 11.68 -11.01
CA GLY A 105 -4.30 11.26 -12.37
C GLY A 105 -3.19 10.22 -12.44
N ASN A 106 -2.79 9.65 -11.30
CA ASN A 106 -1.65 8.73 -11.19
C ASN A 106 -2.09 7.26 -11.18
N ILE A 107 -2.86 6.88 -12.19
CA ILE A 107 -3.55 5.59 -12.28
C ILE A 107 -2.58 4.40 -12.09
N ILE A 108 -2.93 3.46 -11.20
CA ILE A 108 -2.29 2.14 -11.16
C ILE A 108 -2.98 1.29 -12.23
N VAL A 109 -2.38 1.22 -13.41
CA VAL A 109 -2.90 0.40 -14.51
C VAL A 109 -2.59 -1.07 -14.21
N ALA A 110 -3.42 -1.70 -13.38
CA ALA A 110 -3.45 -3.16 -13.22
C ALA A 110 -4.70 -3.79 -13.86
N ASP A 111 -5.82 -3.06 -14.00
CA ASP A 111 -7.10 -3.64 -14.46
C ASP A 111 -7.74 -2.99 -15.71
N VAL A 112 -7.18 -1.91 -16.26
CA VAL A 112 -7.81 -1.23 -17.42
C VAL A 112 -7.56 -1.95 -18.77
N GLU A 113 -6.56 -2.84 -18.84
CA GLU A 113 -6.26 -3.53 -20.12
C GLU A 113 -7.17 -4.74 -20.44
N PHE A 114 -7.95 -5.28 -19.49
CA PHE A 114 -8.87 -6.39 -19.81
C PHE A 114 -10.29 -5.95 -20.23
N GLY A 115 -10.63 -4.65 -20.12
CA GLY A 115 -11.94 -4.12 -20.49
C GLY A 115 -12.01 -3.42 -21.86
N SER A 116 -10.88 -3.02 -22.45
CA SER A 116 -10.83 -2.34 -23.75
C SER A 116 -10.59 -3.29 -24.91
N ILE A 117 -11.33 -4.40 -24.96
CA ILE A 117 -11.58 -5.04 -26.25
C ILE A 117 -12.50 -4.09 -27.01
N ARG A 118 -11.90 -3.23 -27.85
CA ARG A 118 -12.62 -2.41 -28.80
C ARG A 118 -13.53 -3.33 -29.60
N HIS A 119 -14.84 -3.23 -29.38
CA HIS A 119 -15.81 -3.79 -30.30
C HIS A 119 -15.81 -2.90 -31.55
N THR A 120 -14.77 -3.05 -32.37
CA THR A 120 -14.81 -2.60 -33.76
C THR A 120 -15.81 -3.50 -34.48
N SER A 121 -17.08 -3.13 -34.43
CA SER A 121 -18.01 -3.53 -35.49
C SER A 121 -17.80 -2.57 -36.66
N GLU A 122 -16.85 -2.90 -37.52
CA GLU A 122 -17.06 -2.65 -38.95
C GLU A 122 -18.05 -3.70 -39.49
N LEU A 123 -18.64 -3.39 -40.66
CA LEU A 123 -19.65 -4.12 -41.46
C LEU A 123 -21.08 -3.60 -41.22
N GLY A 124 -21.77 -2.97 -42.18
CA GLY A 124 -21.50 -2.67 -43.59
C GLY A 124 -22.70 -1.94 -44.18
#